data_AF-A0A1Z8TN64-F1
#
_entry.id   AF-A0A1Z8TN64-F1
#
_cell.length_a   1.000
_cell.length_b   1.000
_cell.length_c   1.000
_cell.angle_alpha   90.00
_cell.angle_beta   90.00
_cell.angle_gamma   90.00
#
_symmetry.space_group_name_H-M   'P 1'
#
loop_
_entity.id
_entity.type
_entity.pdbx_description
1 polymer ?
#
loop_
_entity_poly.entity_id
_entity_poly.type
_entity_poly.pdbx_seq_one_letter_code
_entity_poly.pdbx_strand_id
1 'polypeptide(L)'
;MQQEQLNDCEIQLREMVNHYAEDVVNGLVRFYELEEAEEGEYYEAYSVKYIIDQDGEFSDVMILLAGGGPVVWLDTWAREIQGFWGSDKYSRHIYDFDYILDFWEEMYSATR
;
A
#
# COMPACT_ATOMS: atom_id res chain seq x y z
N MET A 1 1.05 30.44 18.10
CA MET A 1 1.21 29.06 17.60
C MET A 1 2.24 29.12 16.50
N GLN A 2 3.42 28.55 16.69
CA GLN A 2 4.38 28.41 15.59
C GLN A 2 3.85 27.30 14.68
N GLN A 3 3.64 27.60 13.40
CA GLN A 3 3.50 26.56 12.38
C GLN A 3 4.87 25.88 12.29
N GLU A 4 4.91 24.61 12.68
CA GLU A 4 6.08 23.76 12.48
C GLU A 4 6.27 23.63 10.95
N GLN A 5 7.35 24.22 10.44
CA GLN A 5 7.69 24.08 9.03
C GLN A 5 8.18 22.65 8.81
N LEU A 6 7.45 21.89 8.00
CA LEU A 6 7.86 20.56 7.56
C LEU A 6 9.17 20.68 6.79
N ASN A 7 10.09 19.75 7.02
CA ASN A 7 11.32 19.66 6.24
C ASN A 7 11.04 19.02 4.87
N ASP A 8 11.98 19.15 3.92
CA ASP A 8 11.79 18.63 2.56
C ASP A 8 11.55 17.11 2.51
N CYS A 9 12.19 16.32 3.41
CA CYS A 9 11.99 14.87 3.48
C CYS A 9 10.58 14.53 3.98
N GLU A 10 10.07 15.28 4.96
CA GLU A 10 8.72 15.09 5.49
C GLU A 10 7.65 15.47 4.46
N ILE A 11 7.89 16.52 3.66
CA ILE A 11 7.01 16.89 2.54
C ILE A 11 6.97 15.75 1.52
N GLN A 12 8.13 15.27 1.07
CA GLN A 12 8.21 14.17 0.10
C GLN A 12 7.56 12.88 0.61
N LEU A 13 7.78 12.56 1.89
CA LEU A 13 7.12 11.41 2.55
C LEU A 13 5.60 11.54 2.48
N ARG A 14 5.06 12.71 2.84
CA ARG A 14 3.62 12.97 2.86
C ARG A 14 3.02 12.95 1.46
N GLU A 15 3.69 13.55 0.48
CA GLU A 15 3.27 13.53 -0.93
C GLU A 15 3.18 12.09 -1.44
N MET A 16 4.19 11.27 -1.15
CA MET A 16 4.22 9.89 -1.61
C MET A 16 3.14 9.02 -0.94
N VAL A 17 2.95 9.13 0.38
CA VAL A 17 1.85 8.45 1.08
C VAL A 17 0.49 8.90 0.56
N ASN A 18 0.32 10.20 0.33
CA ASN A 18 -0.94 10.75 -0.16
C ASN A 18 -1.26 10.23 -1.56
N HIS A 19 -0.26 10.16 -2.44
CA HIS A 19 -0.39 9.63 -3.80
C HIS A 19 -0.86 8.18 -3.79
N TYR A 20 -0.13 7.29 -3.09
CA TYR A 20 -0.54 5.88 -2.99
C TYR A 20 -1.92 5.71 -2.37
N ALA A 21 -2.28 6.50 -1.36
CA ALA A 21 -3.61 6.43 -0.75
C ALA A 21 -4.72 6.85 -1.73
N GLU A 22 -4.47 7.87 -2.56
CA GLU A 22 -5.38 8.27 -3.63
C GLU A 22 -5.52 7.19 -4.69
N ASP A 23 -4.41 6.57 -5.09
CA ASP A 23 -4.44 5.50 -6.08
C ASP A 23 -5.19 4.27 -5.57
N VAL A 24 -5.07 3.93 -4.28
CA VAL A 24 -5.88 2.86 -3.66
C VAL A 24 -7.36 3.19 -3.77
N VAL A 25 -7.75 4.39 -3.33
CA VAL A 25 -9.16 4.83 -3.30
C VAL A 25 -9.74 4.94 -4.72
N ASN A 26 -8.93 5.28 -5.71
CA ASN A 26 -9.33 5.36 -7.11
C ASN A 26 -9.34 4.00 -7.83
N GLY A 27 -8.98 2.90 -7.16
CA GLY A 27 -8.98 1.56 -7.77
C GLY A 27 -7.82 1.30 -8.73
N LEU A 28 -6.71 2.05 -8.58
CA LEU A 28 -5.55 2.04 -9.48
C LEU A 28 -4.43 1.12 -9.00
N VAL A 29 -4.39 0.72 -7.72
CA VAL A 29 -3.33 -0.13 -7.17
C VAL A 29 -3.59 -1.60 -7.50
N ARG A 30 -3.27 -1.99 -8.73
CA ARG A 30 -3.47 -3.35 -9.26
C ARG A 30 -2.14 -4.07 -9.42
N PHE A 31 -2.09 -5.33 -9.00
CA PHE A 31 -0.88 -6.17 -9.03
C PHE A 31 -0.91 -7.21 -10.16
N TYR A 32 -1.72 -6.94 -11.18
CA TYR A 32 -1.92 -7.80 -12.34
C TYR A 32 -2.01 -6.93 -13.59
N GLU A 33 -1.57 -7.50 -14.71
CA GLU A 33 -1.69 -6.85 -16.02
C GLU A 33 -3.16 -6.86 -16.47
N LEU A 34 -3.65 -5.70 -16.93
CA LEU A 34 -4.94 -5.60 -17.58
C LEU A 34 -4.76 -5.76 -19.09
N GLU A 35 -5.63 -6.55 -19.73
CA GLU A 35 -5.57 -6.80 -21.18
C GLU A 35 -5.68 -5.51 -22.04
N GLU A 36 -6.30 -4.46 -21.49
CA GLU A 36 -6.54 -3.18 -22.16
C GLU A 36 -5.65 -2.03 -21.64
N ALA A 37 -4.79 -2.26 -20.65
CA ALA A 37 -3.90 -1.22 -20.14
C ALA A 37 -2.63 -1.06 -21.00
N GLU A 38 -2.03 0.13 -20.97
CA GLU A 38 -0.70 0.31 -21.56
C GLU A 38 0.32 -0.61 -20.84
N GLU A 39 1.24 -1.17 -21.62
CA GLU A 39 2.24 -2.13 -21.15
C GLU A 39 3.03 -1.51 -19.96
N GLY A 40 2.86 -2.06 -18.76
CA GLY A 40 3.54 -1.59 -17.54
C GLY A 40 2.71 -0.75 -16.56
N GLU A 41 1.39 -0.61 -16.73
CA GLU A 41 0.52 0.05 -15.74
C GLU A 41 0.05 -0.89 -14.60
N TYR A 42 0.99 -1.59 -13.96
CA TYR A 42 0.68 -2.34 -12.73
C TYR A 42 1.71 -2.05 -11.64
N TYR A 43 1.26 -2.25 -10.40
CA TYR A 43 2.08 -2.07 -9.22
C TYR A 43 2.93 -3.30 -8.97
N GLU A 44 4.21 -3.07 -8.69
CA GLU A 44 5.09 -4.10 -8.19
C GLU A 44 5.01 -4.19 -6.66
N ALA A 45 4.77 -5.39 -6.15
CA ALA A 45 4.84 -5.67 -4.72
C ALA A 45 6.27 -6.09 -4.35
N TYR A 46 7.04 -5.19 -3.73
CA TYR A 46 8.41 -5.50 -3.32
C TYR A 46 8.48 -6.54 -2.19
N SER A 47 7.45 -6.58 -1.33
CA SER A 47 7.31 -7.55 -0.25
C SER A 47 5.85 -7.67 0.11
N VAL A 48 5.42 -8.89 0.42
CA VAL A 48 4.03 -9.21 0.76
C VAL A 48 4.01 -9.98 2.06
N LYS A 49 3.14 -9.58 2.98
CA LYS A 49 2.87 -10.29 4.23
C LYS A 49 1.39 -10.60 4.30
N TYR A 50 1.05 -11.88 4.23
CA TYR A 50 -0.31 -12.34 4.46
C TYR A 50 -0.62 -12.34 5.96
N ILE A 51 -1.79 -11.82 6.30
CA ILE A 51 -2.38 -11.89 7.63
C ILE A 51 -3.49 -12.92 7.54
N ILE A 52 -3.34 -13.98 8.34
CA ILE A 52 -4.27 -15.12 8.36
C ILE A 52 -4.93 -15.20 9.73
N ASP A 53 -6.13 -15.76 9.76
CA ASP A 53 -6.86 -15.99 11.00
C ASP A 53 -6.40 -17.28 11.72
N GLN A 54 -7.10 -17.62 12.79
CA GLN A 54 -6.81 -18.81 13.59
C GLN A 54 -7.08 -20.14 12.86
N ASP A 55 -7.94 -20.11 11.83
CA ASP A 55 -8.32 -21.26 11.02
C ASP A 55 -7.35 -21.43 9.82
N GLY A 56 -6.43 -20.48 9.63
CA GLY A 56 -5.43 -20.46 8.58
C GLY A 56 -5.92 -19.85 7.27
N GLU A 57 -7.07 -19.18 7.32
CA GLU A 57 -7.70 -18.53 6.18
C GLU A 57 -7.22 -17.09 6.03
N PHE A 58 -7.19 -16.61 4.80
CA PHE A 58 -6.75 -15.25 4.48
C PHE A 58 -7.70 -14.22 5.10
N SER A 59 -7.14 -13.18 5.73
CA SER A 59 -7.90 -12.03 6.27
C SER A 59 -7.46 -10.74 5.58
N ASP A 60 -6.16 -10.48 5.58
CA ASP A 60 -5.61 -9.18 5.20
C ASP A 60 -4.21 -9.33 4.60
N VAL A 61 -3.69 -8.24 4.04
CA VAL A 61 -2.36 -8.19 3.45
C VAL A 61 -1.64 -6.89 3.80
N MET A 62 -0.34 -6.99 4.04
CA MET A 62 0.56 -5.85 4.03
C MET A 62 1.52 -5.93 2.84
N ILE A 63 1.62 -4.85 2.08
CA ILE A 63 2.39 -4.80 0.83
C ILE A 63 3.39 -3.63 0.90
N LEU A 64 4.66 -3.92 0.63
CA LEU A 64 5.68 -2.89 0.45
C LEU A 64 5.59 -2.34 -0.97
N LEU A 65 5.15 -1.08 -1.10
CA LEU A 65 4.95 -0.41 -2.39
C LEU A 65 6.18 0.37 -2.86
N ALA A 66 7.01 0.86 -1.92
CA ALA A 66 8.19 1.65 -2.25
C ALA A 66 9.31 1.48 -1.22
N GLY A 67 10.55 1.55 -1.70
CA GLY A 67 11.77 1.56 -0.89
C GLY A 67 12.92 2.29 -1.61
N GLY A 68 14.03 2.53 -0.91
CA GLY A 68 15.19 3.27 -1.43
C GLY A 68 15.19 4.78 -1.15
N GLY A 69 14.09 5.28 -0.57
CA GLY A 69 13.93 6.62 -0.01
C GLY A 69 12.94 6.54 1.16
N PRO A 70 11.79 7.21 1.11
CA PRO A 70 10.70 6.87 2.00
C PRO A 70 10.26 5.42 1.76
N VAL A 71 9.97 4.70 2.84
CA VAL A 71 9.45 3.33 2.82
C VAL A 71 7.96 3.40 3.00
N VAL A 72 7.19 2.86 2.04
CA VAL A 72 5.71 2.92 2.07
C VAL A 72 5.11 1.53 2.04
N TRP A 73 4.26 1.27 3.03
CA TRP A 73 3.46 0.07 3.18
C TRP A 73 1.98 0.37 2.94
N LEU A 74 1.31 -0.49 2.19
CA LEU A 74 -0.14 -0.63 2.20
C LEU A 74 -0.51 -1.67 3.24
N ASP A 75 -1.35 -1.32 4.20
CA ASP A 75 -1.79 -2.18 5.30
C ASP A 75 -3.33 -2.23 5.29
N THR A 76 -3.91 -3.32 4.77
CA THR A 76 -5.36 -3.47 4.70
C THR A 76 -5.98 -3.71 6.07
N TRP A 77 -5.24 -4.34 6.99
CA TRP A 77 -5.71 -4.61 8.35
C TRP A 77 -5.86 -3.32 9.16
N ALA A 78 -4.85 -2.45 9.10
CA ALA A 78 -4.93 -1.11 9.70
C ALA A 78 -5.76 -0.12 8.85
N ARG A 79 -6.07 -0.48 7.59
CA ARG A 79 -6.74 0.37 6.60
C ARG A 79 -5.99 1.67 6.33
N GLU A 80 -4.66 1.57 6.17
CA GLU A 80 -3.77 2.72 6.01
C GLU A 80 -2.69 2.49 4.95
N ILE A 81 -2.32 3.56 4.25
CA ILE A 81 -0.98 3.68 3.68
C ILE A 81 -0.07 4.27 4.77
N GLN A 82 1.00 3.56 5.10
CA GLN A 82 1.97 3.93 6.13
C GLN A 82 3.32 4.25 5.50
N GLY A 83 3.81 5.47 5.72
CA GLY A 83 5.11 5.91 5.24
C GLY A 83 6.10 6.19 6.37
N PHE A 84 7.36 5.85 6.13
CA PHE A 84 8.47 6.06 7.06
C PHE A 84 9.71 6.60 6.33
N TRP A 85 10.35 7.63 6.90
CA TRP A 85 11.66 8.09 6.43
C TRP A 85 12.52 8.56 7.61
N GLY A 86 13.53 7.76 7.98
CA GLY A 86 14.34 8.07 9.17
C GLY A 86 13.48 8.02 10.44
N SER A 87 13.35 9.15 11.14
CA SER A 87 12.46 9.31 12.29
C SER A 87 11.05 9.77 11.92
N ASP A 88 10.84 10.21 10.69
CA ASP A 88 9.58 10.79 10.24
C ASP A 88 8.61 9.68 9.87
N LYS A 89 7.34 9.88 10.24
CA LYS A 89 6.24 8.95 9.96
C LYS A 89 5.01 9.71 9.56
N TYR A 90 4.28 9.17 8.60
CA TYR A 90 2.98 9.70 8.20
C TYR A 90 2.13 8.57 7.64
N SER A 91 0.85 8.55 8.01
CA SER A 91 -0.10 7.59 7.46
C SER A 91 -1.38 8.27 7.02
N ARG A 92 -2.06 7.63 6.07
CA ARG A 92 -3.35 8.07 5.53
C ARG A 92 -4.30 6.87 5.46
N HIS A 93 -5.51 7.06 5.96
CA HIS A 93 -6.55 6.04 5.86
C HIS A 93 -6.97 5.81 4.40
N ILE A 94 -7.26 4.55 4.10
CA ILE A 94 -7.77 4.09 2.81
C ILE A 94 -9.09 3.35 2.98
N TYR A 95 -9.83 3.24 1.89
CA TYR A 95 -11.10 2.55 1.77
C TYR A 95 -11.27 2.03 0.33
N ASP A 96 -12.33 1.28 0.06
CA ASP A 96 -12.65 0.69 -1.25
C ASP A 96 -11.52 -0.16 -1.86
N PHE A 97 -10.77 -0.87 -1.00
CA PHE A 97 -9.62 -1.70 -1.37
C PHE A 97 -9.94 -3.21 -1.48
N ASP A 98 -11.22 -3.60 -1.54
CA ASP A 98 -11.62 -5.01 -1.61
C ASP A 98 -11.00 -5.74 -2.81
N TYR A 99 -10.83 -5.04 -3.94
CA TYR A 99 -10.18 -5.56 -5.14
C TYR A 99 -8.72 -5.99 -4.92
N ILE A 100 -8.03 -5.41 -3.92
CA ILE A 100 -6.68 -5.81 -3.53
C ILE A 100 -6.75 -7.09 -2.70
N LEU A 101 -7.71 -7.18 -1.77
CA LEU A 101 -7.93 -8.37 -0.95
C LEU A 101 -8.28 -9.58 -1.82
N ASP A 102 -9.23 -9.43 -2.75
CA ASP A 102 -9.65 -10.48 -3.67
C ASP A 102 -8.47 -11.08 -4.45
N PHE A 103 -7.60 -10.21 -4.98
CA PHE A 103 -6.41 -10.64 -5.71
C PHE A 103 -5.43 -11.41 -4.81
N TRP A 104 -5.13 -10.87 -3.62
CA TRP A 104 -4.15 -11.51 -2.74
C TRP A 104 -4.69 -12.78 -2.07
N GLU A 105 -6.00 -12.90 -1.87
CA GLU A 105 -6.66 -14.13 -1.44
C GLU A 105 -6.49 -15.24 -2.50
N GLU A 106 -6.70 -14.92 -3.78
CA GLU A 106 -6.48 -15.86 -4.89
C GLU A 106 -5.01 -16.31 -4.93
N MET A 107 -4.08 -15.36 -4.83
CA MET A 107 -2.64 -15.66 -4.81
C MET A 107 -2.24 -16.53 -3.61
N TYR A 108 -2.78 -16.26 -2.43
CA TYR A 108 -2.54 -17.08 -1.23
C TYR A 108 -3.06 -18.51 -1.44
N SER A 109 -4.30 -18.64 -1.92
CA SER A 109 -4.94 -19.92 -2.19
C SER A 109 -4.18 -20.77 -3.20
N ALA A 110 -3.59 -20.14 -4.23
CA ALA A 110 -2.77 -20.82 -5.23
C ALA A 110 -1.43 -21.36 -4.70
N THR A 111 -0.96 -20.88 -3.54
CA THR A 111 0.29 -21.34 -2.91
C THR A 111 0.12 -22.45 -1.88
N ARG A 112 -1.13 -22.88 -1.60
CA ARG A 112 -1.46 -23.88 -0.58
C ARG A 112 -1.75 -25.27 -1.16
#